data_AF-A0A101E1F0-F1
#
_entry.id   AF-A0A101E1F0-F1
#
_cell.length_a   1.000
_cell.length_b   1.000
_cell.length_c   1.000
_cell.angle_alpha   90.00
_cell.angle_beta   90.00
_cell.angle_gamma   90.00
#
_symmetry.space_group_name_H-M   'P 1'
#
loop_
_entity.id
_entity.type
_entity.pdbx_description
1 polymer ?
#
loop_
_entity_poly.entity_id
_entity_poly.type
_entity_poly.pdbx_seq_one_letter_code
_entity_poly.pdbx_strand_id
1 'polypeptide(L)'
;MVVAFAFTAFFSLLTILEVLSALNIFGGEGTLMNAFVLGTITATFAKGVVVRRDSYLFVASLLAAAFSVLMILVYMASGSFSYGIFGLVTVPYLVKKARK
;
A
#
# COMPACT_ATOMS: atom_id res chain seq x y z
N MET A 1 7.44 -16.10 -0.62
CA MET A 1 6.33 -16.51 0.27
C MET A 1 6.33 -15.73 1.58
N VAL A 2 7.35 -15.81 2.44
CA VAL A 2 7.40 -15.03 3.70
C VAL A 2 7.20 -13.52 3.49
N VAL A 3 7.89 -12.95 2.50
CA VAL A 3 7.74 -11.52 2.11
C VAL A 3 6.31 -11.17 1.70
N ALA A 4 5.60 -12.12 1.07
CA ALA A 4 4.23 -11.91 0.63
C ALA A 4 3.27 -11.78 1.82
N PHE A 5 3.40 -12.66 2.80
CA PHE A 5 2.65 -12.58 4.05
C PHE A 5 2.96 -11.30 4.82
N ALA A 6 4.24 -10.91 4.90
CA ALA A 6 4.65 -9.68 5.57
C ALA A 6 4.03 -8.44 4.89
N PHE A 7 4.07 -8.36 3.56
CA PHE A 7 3.42 -7.27 2.83
C PHE A 7 1.90 -7.30 2.99
N THR A 8 1.25 -8.46 2.90
CA THR A 8 -0.20 -8.54 3.15
C THR A 8 -0.55 -8.03 4.53
N ALA A 9 0.14 -8.47 5.59
CA ALA A 9 -0.12 -8.02 6.95
C ALA A 9 0.12 -6.51 7.12
N PHE A 10 1.23 -6.00 6.57
CA PHE A 10 1.57 -4.58 6.61
C PHE A 10 0.52 -3.71 5.92
N PHE A 11 0.14 -4.05 4.68
CA PHE A 11 -0.85 -3.28 3.93
C PHE A 11 -2.27 -3.42 4.49
N SER A 12 -2.63 -4.55 5.11
CA SER A 12 -3.87 -4.68 5.88
C SER A 12 -3.90 -3.66 7.03
N LEU A 13 -2.81 -3.53 7.78
CA LEU A 13 -2.71 -2.54 8.85
C LEU A 13 -2.84 -1.11 8.30
N LEU A 14 -2.12 -0.77 7.23
CA LEU A 14 -2.23 0.55 6.60
C LEU A 14 -3.66 0.85 6.13
N THR A 15 -4.32 -0.15 5.53
CA THR A 15 -5.71 -0.02 5.06
C THR A 15 -6.64 0.28 6.23
N ILE A 16 -6.51 -0.45 7.34
CA ILE A 16 -7.31 -0.22 8.55
C ILE A 16 -7.07 1.19 9.10
N LEU A 17 -5.80 1.60 9.21
CA LEU A 17 -5.45 2.93 9.71
C LEU A 17 -6.00 4.04 8.81
N GLU A 18 -5.94 3.89 7.48
CA GLU A 18 -6.51 4.85 6.54
C GLU A 18 -8.05 4.90 6.64
N VAL A 19 -8.72 3.75 6.81
CA VAL A 19 -10.17 3.71 7.04
C VAL A 19 -10.54 4.44 8.34
N LEU A 20 -9.82 4.17 9.44
CA LEU A 20 -10.07 4.84 10.72
C LEU A 20 -9.82 6.35 10.63
N SER A 21 -8.80 6.75 9.88
CA SER A 21 -8.53 8.16 9.56
C SER A 21 -9.66 8.78 8.74
N ALA A 22 -10.14 8.09 7.70
CA ALA A 22 -11.20 8.57 6.82
C ALA A 22 -12.57 8.67 7.48
N LEU A 23 -12.82 7.85 8.50
CA LEU A 23 -14.02 7.93 9.34
C LEU A 23 -13.90 9.00 10.44
N ASN A 24 -12.81 9.76 10.44
CA ASN A 24 -12.50 10.81 11.42
C ASN A 24 -12.52 10.33 12.88
N ILE A 25 -12.25 9.03 13.12
CA ILE A 25 -12.28 8.43 14.46
C ILE A 25 -11.13 8.97 15.33
N PHE A 26 -10.07 9.48 14.71
CA PHE A 26 -8.89 10.05 15.38
C PHE A 26 -8.60 11.52 14.99
N GLY A 27 -9.57 12.26 14.43
CA GLY A 27 -9.31 13.63 13.97
C GLY A 27 -8.50 13.71 12.67
N GLY A 28 -8.56 12.67 11.83
CA GLY A 28 -7.75 12.55 10.62
C GLY A 28 -8.45 13.09 9.37
N GLU A 29 -7.69 13.65 8.43
CA GLU A 29 -8.15 14.04 7.09
C GLU A 29 -8.03 12.90 6.07
N GLY A 30 -8.20 11.66 6.53
CA GLY A 30 -8.12 10.49 5.65
C GLY A 30 -9.21 10.55 4.57
N THR A 31 -8.94 9.96 3.41
CA THR A 31 -9.98 9.84 2.37
C THR A 31 -10.35 8.37 2.18
N LEU A 32 -11.65 8.10 2.00
CA LEU A 32 -12.12 6.76 1.64
C LEU A 32 -11.51 6.28 0.31
N MET A 33 -11.14 7.21 -0.56
CA MET A 33 -10.42 6.90 -1.81
C MET A 33 -9.05 6.29 -1.53
N ASN A 34 -8.26 6.90 -0.65
CA ASN A 34 -6.95 6.34 -0.27
C ASN A 34 -7.09 4.97 0.38
N ALA A 35 -8.09 4.80 1.25
CA ALA A 35 -8.40 3.52 1.88
C ALA A 35 -8.78 2.45 0.84
N PHE A 36 -9.55 2.81 -0.18
CA PHE A 36 -9.90 1.92 -1.28
C PHE A 36 -8.67 1.48 -2.10
N VAL A 37 -7.77 2.42 -2.41
CA VAL A 37 -6.54 2.11 -3.15
C VAL A 37 -5.63 1.19 -2.32
N LEU A 38 -5.42 1.49 -1.03
CA LEU A 38 -4.69 0.62 -0.12
C LEU A 38 -5.33 -0.76 0.01
N GLY A 39 -6.66 -0.82 0.13
CA GLY A 39 -7.41 -2.08 0.15
C GLY A 39 -7.21 -2.91 -1.11
N THR A 40 -7.18 -2.27 -2.28
CA THR A 40 -6.91 -2.95 -3.57
C THR A 40 -5.48 -3.51 -3.62
N ILE A 41 -4.50 -2.75 -3.14
CA ILE A 41 -3.11 -3.22 -3.01
C ILE A 41 -3.02 -4.42 -2.05
N THR A 42 -3.65 -4.32 -0.88
CA THR A 42 -3.75 -5.40 0.12
C THR A 42 -4.37 -6.66 -0.49
N ALA A 43 -5.50 -6.53 -1.18
CA ALA A 43 -6.18 -7.65 -1.83
C ALA A 43 -5.31 -8.30 -2.91
N THR A 44 -4.54 -7.50 -3.65
CA THR A 44 -3.61 -8.02 -4.67
C THR A 44 -2.46 -8.80 -4.03
N PHE A 45 -1.88 -8.32 -2.93
CA PHE A 45 -0.89 -9.08 -2.16
C PHE A 45 -1.49 -10.38 -1.60
N ALA A 46 -2.67 -10.32 -1.00
CA ALA A 46 -3.37 -11.48 -0.44
C ALA A 46 -3.66 -12.54 -1.53
N LYS A 47 -4.11 -12.11 -2.72
CA LYS A 47 -4.29 -13.01 -3.86
C LYS A 47 -2.98 -13.66 -4.30
N GLY A 48 -1.87 -12.92 -4.28
CA GLY A 48 -0.53 -13.46 -4.54
C GLY A 48 -0.10 -14.52 -3.54
N VAL A 49 -0.47 -14.37 -2.27
CA VAL A 49 -0.26 -15.37 -1.22
C VAL A 49 -1.08 -16.63 -1.49
N VAL A 50 -2.37 -16.49 -1.77
CA VAL A 50 -3.30 -17.62 -2.00
C VAL A 50 -2.91 -18.42 -3.24
N VAL A 51 -2.68 -17.75 -4.37
CA VAL A 51 -2.38 -18.38 -5.66
C VAL A 51 -0.89 -18.74 -5.78
N ARG A 52 -0.05 -18.36 -4.80
CA ARG A 52 1.40 -18.58 -4.76
C ARG A 52 2.12 -18.11 -6.03
N ARG A 53 1.68 -16.98 -6.61
CA ARG A 53 2.25 -16.40 -7.84
C ARG A 53 2.96 -15.09 -7.57
N ASP A 54 4.25 -15.06 -7.93
CA ASP A 54 5.13 -13.89 -7.81
C ASP A 54 4.67 -12.68 -8.65
N SER A 55 3.92 -12.89 -9.74
CA SER A 55 3.43 -11.79 -10.58
C SER A 55 2.50 -10.85 -9.82
N TYR A 56 1.65 -11.38 -8.92
CA TYR A 56 0.77 -10.55 -8.08
C TYR A 56 1.55 -9.72 -7.07
N LEU A 57 2.62 -10.29 -6.50
CA LEU A 57 3.51 -9.58 -5.58
C LEU A 57 4.22 -8.43 -6.28
N PHE A 58 4.69 -8.66 -7.49
CA PHE A 58 5.32 -7.64 -8.32
C PHE A 58 4.34 -6.50 -8.64
N VAL A 59 3.14 -6.83 -9.14
CA VAL A 59 2.11 -5.83 -9.49
C VAL A 59 1.68 -5.04 -8.25
N ALA A 60 1.39 -5.71 -7.13
CA ALA A 60 0.99 -5.03 -5.90
C ALA A 60 2.10 -4.10 -5.36
N SER A 61 3.36 -4.51 -5.45
CA SER A 61 4.50 -3.67 -5.05
C SER A 61 4.65 -2.45 -5.98
N LEU A 62 4.42 -2.62 -7.29
CA LEU A 62 4.47 -1.53 -8.25
C LEU A 62 3.38 -0.50 -7.98
N LEU A 63 2.14 -0.97 -7.76
CA LEU A 63 1.02 -0.12 -7.38
C LEU A 63 1.28 0.61 -6.05
N ALA A 64 1.81 -0.10 -5.05
CA ALA A 64 2.18 0.49 -3.78
C ALA A 64 3.23 1.60 -3.92
N ALA A 65 4.29 1.36 -4.68
CA ALA A 65 5.34 2.35 -4.91
C ALA A 65 4.80 3.59 -5.65
N ALA A 66 4.01 3.38 -6.71
CA ALA A 66 3.40 4.47 -7.47
C ALA A 66 2.43 5.30 -6.61
N PHE A 67 1.53 4.63 -5.88
CA PHE A 67 0.60 5.28 -4.97
C PHE A 67 1.33 6.06 -3.88
N SER A 68 2.42 5.50 -3.34
CA SER A 68 3.24 6.16 -2.34
C SER A 68 3.88 7.44 -2.86
N VAL A 69 4.40 7.45 -4.08
CA VAL A 69 4.95 8.67 -4.70
C VAL A 69 3.85 9.71 -4.86
N LEU A 70 2.67 9.31 -5.33
CA LEU A 70 1.52 10.22 -5.45
C LEU A 70 1.13 10.82 -4.10
N MET A 71 1.08 10.03 -3.02
CA MET A 71 0.72 10.54 -1.69
C MET A 71 1.78 11.48 -1.12
N ILE A 72 3.07 11.26 -1.42
CA ILE A 72 4.13 12.21 -1.05
C ILE A 72 3.91 13.55 -1.77
N LEU A 73 3.60 13.51 -3.07
CA LEU A 73 3.32 14.73 -3.83
C LEU A 73 2.07 15.46 -3.31
N VAL A 74 1.01 14.73 -2.98
CA VAL A 74 -0.20 15.31 -2.35
C VAL A 74 0.13 15.94 -1.01
N TYR A 75 0.88 15.24 -0.14
CA TYR A 75 1.30 15.77 1.14
C TYR A 75 2.12 17.06 0.99
N MET A 76 3.04 17.12 0.02
CA MET A 76 3.80 18.33 -0.27
C MET A 76 2.93 19.47 -0.81
N ALA A 77 1.85 19.16 -1.54
CA ALA A 77 0.99 20.16 -2.18
C ALA A 77 -0.10 20.71 -1.23
N SER A 78 -0.69 19.87 -0.39
CA SER A 78 -1.85 20.23 0.44
C SER A 78 -1.63 20.06 1.96
N GLY A 79 -0.53 19.44 2.39
CA GLY A 79 -0.31 19.06 3.79
C GLY A 79 -1.13 17.85 4.24
N SER A 80 -1.98 17.28 3.38
CA SER A 80 -2.88 16.17 3.73
C SER A 80 -2.12 14.86 3.80
N PHE A 81 -2.14 14.23 4.98
CA PHE A 81 -1.41 12.99 5.24
C PHE A 81 -2.23 11.75 4.84
N SER A 82 -1.55 10.76 4.26
CA SER A 82 -2.10 9.43 3.99
C SER A 82 -1.08 8.34 4.34
N TYR A 83 -1.55 7.24 4.92
CA TYR A 83 -0.76 6.03 5.17
C TYR A 83 -0.27 5.37 3.88
N GLY A 84 -0.79 5.77 2.72
CA GLY A 84 -0.29 5.38 1.40
C GLY A 84 1.20 5.71 1.17
N ILE A 85 1.76 6.70 1.89
CA ILE A 85 3.18 7.09 1.84
C ILE A 85 4.12 5.94 2.26
N PHE A 86 3.63 4.95 3.00
CA PHE A 86 4.45 3.81 3.41
C PHE A 86 4.56 2.73 2.34
N GLY A 87 3.93 2.91 1.17
CA GLY A 87 4.03 1.98 0.04
C GLY A 87 5.46 1.80 -0.48
N LEU A 88 6.34 2.78 -0.25
CA LEU A 88 7.78 2.72 -0.57
C LEU A 88 8.52 1.54 0.07
N VAL A 89 8.00 0.94 1.16
CA VAL A 89 8.63 -0.25 1.79
C VAL A 89 8.74 -1.44 0.81
N THR A 90 7.94 -1.45 -0.25
CA THR A 90 7.93 -2.50 -1.27
C THR A 90 8.96 -2.30 -2.38
N VAL A 91 9.59 -1.11 -2.46
CA VAL A 91 10.57 -0.78 -3.51
C VAL A 91 11.78 -1.70 -3.53
N PRO A 92 12.41 -2.08 -2.38
CA PRO A 92 13.51 -3.05 -2.40
C PRO A 92 13.14 -4.39 -3.07
N TYR A 93 11.89 -4.84 -2.92
CA TYR A 93 11.40 -6.04 -3.58
C TYR A 93 11.30 -5.85 -5.10
N LEU A 94 10.79 -4.70 -5.57
CA LEU A 94 10.75 -4.35 -7.00
C LEU A 94 12.15 -4.33 -7.61
N VAL A 95 13.09 -3.63 -6.97
CA VAL A 95 14.48 -3.53 -7.46
C VAL A 95 15.12 -4.91 -7.57
N LYS A 96 14.92 -5.77 -6.57
CA LYS A 96 15.44 -7.14 -6.59
C LYS A 96 14.84 -7.99 -7.71
N LYS A 97 13.55 -7.81 -8.02
CA LYS A 97 12.86 -8.60 -9.04
C LYS A 97 13.13 -8.09 -10.46
N ALA A 98 13.26 -6.78 -10.66
CA ALA A 98 13.57 -6.18 -11.96
C ALA A 98 15.02 -6.44 -12.43
N ARG A 99 15.93 -6.78 -11.51
CA ARG A 99 17.32 -7.14 -11.82
C ARG A 99 17.51 -8.63 -12.18
N LYS A 100 16.46 -9.44 -12.12
CA LYS A 100 16.48 -10.87 -12.42
C LYS A 100 15.72 -11.16 -13.70
#